data_AF-A0A1Z4BXF0-F1
#
_entry.id   AF-A0A1Z4BXF0-F1
#
_cell.length_a   1.000
_cell.length_b   1.000
_cell.length_c   1.000
_cell.angle_alpha   90.00
_cell.angle_beta   90.00
_cell.angle_gamma   90.00
#
_symmetry.space_group_name_H-M   'P 1'
#
loop_
_entity.id
_entity.type
_entity.pdbx_description
1 polymer ?
#
loop_
_entity_poly.entity_id
_entity_poly.type
_entity_poly.pdbx_seq_one_letter_code
_entity_poly.pdbx_strand_id
1 'polypeptide(L)'
;MKNTINFQALTEYAKSFSGLTDGHEEVLASVKDEIFQRIPNITDAFYAKLITIEKTKPFLEGRIEQLKKTHSKWLESLFSSAFDSHYTEAMYKVGDVHVKINLPVEFMAGSMTLLSNLIISEIETLTLDSTKKAELTNAVISAIGFCLLIMQQSYQTSFLQRELEPFLKMTGISETLFSNLSSAYTPSN
;
A
#
# COMPACT_ATOMS: atom_id res chain seq x y z
N MET A 1 -3.24 23.22 -6.99
CA MET A 1 -1.81 22.89 -6.86
C MET A 1 -1.56 21.52 -7.47
N LYS A 2 -0.54 21.34 -8.33
CA LYS A 2 0.12 20.02 -8.35
C LYS A 2 0.74 19.89 -6.97
N ASN A 3 0.06 19.19 -6.07
CA ASN A 3 0.55 18.98 -4.72
C ASN A 3 1.81 18.11 -4.87
N THR A 4 2.99 18.71 -4.89
CA THR A 4 4.24 17.96 -5.02
C THR A 4 4.45 17.24 -3.71
N ILE A 5 4.18 15.94 -3.72
CA ILE A 5 4.23 15.11 -2.53
C ILE A 5 5.68 15.06 -2.05
N ASN A 6 5.89 15.41 -0.78
CA ASN A 6 7.17 15.21 -0.14
C ASN A 6 7.27 13.74 0.27
N PHE A 7 7.86 12.91 -0.60
CA PHE A 7 7.99 11.47 -0.35
C PHE A 7 8.92 11.14 0.82
N GLN A 8 9.88 12.01 1.15
CA GLN A 8 10.71 11.82 2.35
C GLN A 8 9.85 11.92 3.61
N ALA A 9 9.08 13.00 3.73
CA ALA A 9 8.18 13.19 4.87
C ALA A 9 7.10 12.08 4.94
N LEU A 10 6.57 11.64 3.80
CA LEU A 10 5.61 10.54 3.76
C LEU A 10 6.25 9.20 4.18
N THR A 11 7.51 8.96 3.83
CA THR A 11 8.26 7.77 4.26
C THR A 11 8.38 7.74 5.78
N GLU A 12 8.83 8.84 6.38
CA GLU A 12 8.98 8.99 7.83
C GLU A 12 7.65 8.82 8.56
N TYR A 13 6.59 9.46 8.03
CA TYR A 13 5.23 9.33 8.54
C TYR A 13 4.74 7.88 8.49
N ALA A 14 4.92 7.19 7.35
CA ALA A 14 4.52 5.80 7.20
C ALA A 14 5.30 4.84 8.12
N LYS A 15 6.62 5.05 8.29
CA LYS A 15 7.45 4.27 9.22
C LYS A 15 6.99 4.46 10.67
N SER A 16 6.61 5.68 11.06
CA SER A 16 6.14 5.96 12.44
C SER A 16 4.86 5.21 12.84
N PHE A 17 3.91 5.04 11.92
CA PHE A 17 2.67 4.28 12.18
C PHE A 17 2.86 2.77 12.05
N SER A 18 3.59 2.34 11.03
CA SER A 18 3.79 0.91 10.76
C SER A 18 4.78 0.25 11.71
N GLY A 19 5.62 1.03 12.39
CA GLY A 19 6.73 0.51 13.19
C GLY A 19 7.83 -0.14 12.35
N LEU A 20 7.86 0.11 11.04
CA LEU A 20 8.92 -0.43 10.18
C LEU A 20 10.27 0.20 10.56
N THR A 21 11.25 -0.65 10.85
CA THR A 21 12.60 -0.27 11.28
C THR A 21 13.64 -0.94 10.40
N ASP A 22 14.87 -0.45 10.42
CA ASP A 22 15.97 -1.05 9.67
C ASP A 22 16.21 -2.52 10.07
N GLY A 23 15.98 -2.88 11.35
CA GLY A 23 16.03 -4.27 11.80
C GLY A 23 14.94 -5.15 11.18
N HIS A 24 13.74 -4.60 10.91
CA HIS A 24 12.72 -5.31 10.15
C HIS A 24 13.15 -5.54 8.69
N GLU A 25 13.82 -4.54 8.07
CA GLU A 25 14.34 -4.67 6.71
C GLU A 25 15.41 -5.77 6.61
N GLU A 26 16.30 -5.86 7.59
CA GLU A 26 17.30 -6.94 7.71
C GLU A 26 16.64 -8.32 7.86
N VAL A 27 15.63 -8.43 8.72
CA VAL A 27 14.88 -9.68 8.92
C VAL A 27 14.19 -10.12 7.61
N LEU A 28 13.55 -9.19 6.89
CA LEU A 28 12.92 -9.48 5.60
C LEU A 28 13.95 -9.95 4.56
N ALA A 29 15.09 -9.26 4.47
CA ALA A 29 16.16 -9.62 3.56
C ALA A 29 16.77 -11.00 3.87
N SER A 30 16.80 -11.40 5.15
CA SER A 30 17.42 -12.66 5.59
C SER A 30 16.72 -13.93 5.10
N VAL A 31 15.43 -13.84 4.73
CA VAL A 31 14.59 -14.98 4.28
C VAL A 31 14.14 -14.84 2.83
N LYS A 32 14.76 -13.91 2.10
CA LYS A 32 14.36 -13.53 0.74
C LYS A 32 14.28 -14.73 -0.20
N ASP A 33 15.31 -15.57 -0.22
CA ASP A 33 15.39 -16.69 -1.17
C ASP A 33 14.34 -17.77 -0.87
N GLU A 34 14.09 -18.06 0.40
CA GLU A 34 13.05 -19.00 0.85
C GLU A 34 11.64 -18.49 0.52
N ILE A 35 11.39 -17.19 0.72
CA ILE A 35 10.08 -16.60 0.42
C ILE A 35 9.86 -16.47 -1.08
N PHE A 36 10.88 -16.11 -1.86
CA PHE A 36 10.76 -15.95 -3.32
C PHE A 36 10.26 -17.22 -4.00
N GLN A 37 10.67 -18.40 -3.51
CA GLN A 37 10.17 -19.69 -4.00
C GLN A 37 8.69 -19.94 -3.71
N ARG A 38 8.12 -19.24 -2.70
CA ARG A 38 6.74 -19.37 -2.24
C ARG A 38 5.82 -18.30 -2.83
N ILE A 39 6.36 -17.19 -3.34
CA ILE A 39 5.60 -16.08 -3.93
C ILE A 39 4.59 -16.53 -5.00
N PRO A 40 4.90 -17.48 -5.92
CA PRO A 40 3.90 -17.97 -6.87
C PRO A 40 2.67 -18.55 -6.18
N ASN A 41 2.86 -19.40 -5.16
CA ASN A 41 1.77 -20.01 -4.41
C ASN A 41 0.97 -18.98 -3.61
N ILE A 42 1.65 -18.02 -2.95
CA ILE A 42 1.00 -16.92 -2.23
C ILE A 42 0.14 -16.09 -3.18
N THR A 43 0.68 -15.78 -4.36
CA THR A 43 0.01 -15.01 -5.39
C THR A 43 -1.22 -15.74 -5.91
N ASP A 44 -1.11 -17.04 -6.22
CA ASP A 44 -2.22 -17.85 -6.67
C ASP A 44 -3.32 -17.94 -5.61
N ALA A 45 -2.96 -18.19 -4.34
CA ALA A 45 -3.90 -18.24 -3.23
C ALA A 45 -4.63 -16.91 -3.02
N PHE A 46 -3.91 -15.79 -3.16
CA PHE A 46 -4.47 -14.44 -3.06
C PHE A 46 -5.57 -14.20 -4.10
N TYR A 47 -5.29 -14.45 -5.39
CA TYR A 47 -6.30 -14.26 -6.44
C TYR A 47 -7.41 -15.31 -6.41
N ALA A 48 -7.10 -16.55 -6.01
CA ALA A 48 -8.10 -17.59 -5.80
C ALA A 48 -9.10 -17.19 -4.70
N LYS A 49 -8.65 -16.50 -3.64
CA LYS A 49 -9.55 -15.95 -2.64
C LYS A 49 -10.30 -14.73 -3.16
N LEU A 50 -9.63 -13.77 -3.82
CA LEU A 50 -10.28 -12.56 -4.28
C LEU A 50 -11.45 -12.86 -5.22
N ILE A 51 -11.33 -13.79 -6.17
CA ILE A 51 -12.40 -14.10 -7.13
C ILE A 51 -13.67 -14.68 -6.48
N THR A 52 -13.57 -15.20 -5.26
CA THR A 52 -14.75 -15.66 -4.49
C THR A 52 -15.58 -14.51 -3.92
N ILE A 53 -15.02 -13.29 -3.90
CA ILE A 53 -15.69 -12.10 -3.39
C ILE A 53 -16.38 -11.41 -4.56
N GLU A 54 -17.71 -11.48 -4.65
CA GLU A 54 -18.48 -11.00 -5.80
C GLU A 54 -18.11 -9.57 -6.22
N LYS A 55 -17.92 -8.67 -5.26
CA LYS A 55 -17.62 -7.27 -5.54
C LYS A 55 -16.23 -7.02 -6.15
N THR A 56 -15.29 -7.96 -6.05
CA THR A 56 -13.93 -7.80 -6.62
C THR A 56 -13.85 -8.27 -8.07
N LYS A 57 -14.76 -9.15 -8.50
CA LYS A 57 -14.74 -9.78 -9.84
C LYS A 57 -14.59 -8.79 -11.00
N PRO A 58 -15.30 -7.64 -11.04
CA PRO A 58 -15.16 -6.68 -12.14
C PRO A 58 -13.74 -6.13 -12.31
N PHE A 59 -12.92 -6.14 -11.25
CA PHE A 59 -11.54 -5.68 -11.28
C PHE A 59 -10.56 -6.78 -11.73
N LEU A 60 -10.99 -8.05 -11.76
CA LEU A 60 -10.16 -9.22 -12.01
C LEU A 60 -10.39 -9.87 -13.38
N GLU A 61 -11.64 -9.85 -13.87
CA GLU A 61 -12.06 -10.53 -15.09
C GLU A 61 -11.16 -10.20 -16.29
N GLY A 62 -10.72 -11.25 -16.99
CA GLY A 62 -9.86 -11.17 -18.17
C GLY A 62 -8.41 -10.72 -17.92
N ARG A 63 -8.00 -10.48 -16.67
CA ARG A 63 -6.69 -9.87 -16.36
C ARG A 63 -5.87 -10.55 -15.26
N ILE A 64 -6.41 -11.59 -14.61
CA ILE A 64 -5.77 -12.27 -13.47
C ILE A 64 -4.30 -12.62 -13.72
N GLU A 65 -3.99 -13.27 -14.85
CA GLU A 65 -2.62 -13.70 -15.12
C GLU A 65 -1.63 -12.54 -15.26
N GLN A 66 -2.09 -11.39 -15.76
CA GLN A 66 -1.27 -10.17 -15.80
C GLN A 66 -1.12 -9.56 -14.40
N LEU A 67 -2.21 -9.54 -13.62
CA LEU A 67 -2.22 -9.02 -12.25
C LEU A 67 -1.30 -9.84 -11.34
N LYS A 68 -1.30 -11.17 -11.46
CA LYS A 68 -0.38 -12.06 -10.76
C LYS A 68 1.08 -11.67 -10.98
N LYS A 69 1.48 -11.45 -12.23
CA LYS A 69 2.87 -11.05 -12.56
C LYS A 69 3.28 -9.75 -11.88
N THR A 70 2.42 -8.74 -11.88
CA THR A 70 2.71 -7.46 -11.22
C THR A 70 2.69 -7.59 -9.69
N HIS A 71 1.78 -8.40 -9.16
CA HIS A 71 1.66 -8.65 -7.73
C HIS A 71 2.87 -9.41 -7.19
N SER A 72 3.32 -10.47 -7.87
CA SER A 72 4.53 -11.22 -7.48
C SER A 72 5.76 -10.32 -7.43
N LYS A 73 5.96 -9.44 -8.43
CA LYS A 73 7.06 -8.46 -8.42
C LYS A 73 6.99 -7.50 -7.24
N TRP A 74 5.78 -7.07 -6.87
CA TRP A 74 5.61 -6.23 -5.69
C TRP A 74 5.88 -7.02 -4.39
N LEU A 75 5.42 -8.28 -4.30
CA LEU A 75 5.75 -9.14 -3.15
C LEU A 75 7.25 -9.36 -3.03
N GLU A 76 7.96 -9.61 -4.13
CA GLU A 76 9.43 -9.73 -4.14
C GLU A 76 10.07 -8.46 -3.55
N SER A 77 9.55 -7.29 -3.92
CA SER A 77 10.07 -6.01 -3.45
C SER A 77 9.93 -5.80 -1.93
N LEU A 78 8.97 -6.44 -1.26
CA LEU A 78 8.84 -6.38 0.20
C LEU A 78 10.04 -7.00 0.93
N PHE A 79 10.74 -7.94 0.31
CA PHE A 79 11.89 -8.64 0.90
C PHE A 79 13.24 -8.20 0.32
N SER A 80 13.25 -7.17 -0.54
CA SER A 80 14.47 -6.73 -1.22
C SER A 80 14.67 -5.22 -1.29
N SER A 81 13.74 -4.42 -0.77
CA SER A 81 13.79 -2.95 -0.84
C SER A 81 14.20 -2.33 0.48
N ALA A 82 14.79 -1.12 0.43
CA ALA A 82 15.22 -0.36 1.60
C ALA A 82 14.15 0.62 2.16
N PHE A 83 12.89 0.43 1.75
CA PHE A 83 11.71 1.23 2.15
C PHE A 83 11.97 2.75 2.25
N ASP A 84 12.72 3.27 1.29
CA ASP A 84 13.15 4.66 1.21
C ASP A 84 12.12 5.53 0.47
N SER A 85 12.44 6.80 0.26
CA SER A 85 11.55 7.72 -0.47
C SER A 85 11.30 7.32 -1.92
N HIS A 86 12.21 6.58 -2.55
CA HIS A 86 12.00 6.07 -3.91
C HIS A 86 10.99 4.91 -3.90
N TYR A 87 11.10 4.00 -2.95
CA TYR A 87 10.12 2.93 -2.75
C TYR A 87 8.75 3.50 -2.37
N THR A 88 8.72 4.53 -1.51
CA THR A 88 7.49 5.27 -1.17
C THR A 88 6.83 5.89 -2.40
N GLU A 89 7.59 6.55 -3.27
CA GLU A 89 7.05 7.08 -4.52
C GLU A 89 6.46 5.97 -5.41
N ALA A 90 7.12 4.82 -5.49
CA ALA A 90 6.62 3.67 -6.23
C ALA A 90 5.29 3.16 -5.65
N MET A 91 5.19 3.01 -4.32
CA MET A 91 3.95 2.58 -3.65
C MET A 91 2.82 3.60 -3.81
N TYR A 92 3.15 4.89 -3.79
CA TYR A 92 2.16 5.93 -4.08
C TYR A 92 1.59 5.78 -5.49
N LYS A 93 2.45 5.55 -6.49
CA LYS A 93 2.02 5.29 -7.88
C LYS A 93 1.18 4.01 -8.00
N VAL A 94 1.47 2.96 -7.22
CA VAL A 94 0.62 1.77 -7.15
C VAL A 94 -0.77 2.15 -6.60
N GLY A 95 -0.84 2.98 -5.57
CA GLY A 95 -2.10 3.53 -5.06
C GLY A 95 -2.89 4.28 -6.14
N ASP A 96 -2.23 5.18 -6.88
CA ASP A 96 -2.83 5.94 -7.99
C ASP A 96 -3.42 5.03 -9.09
N VAL A 97 -2.78 3.90 -9.39
CA VAL A 97 -3.32 2.93 -10.35
C VAL A 97 -4.66 2.36 -9.85
N HIS A 98 -4.77 2.04 -8.56
CA HIS A 98 -6.02 1.56 -7.97
C HIS A 98 -7.11 2.63 -7.95
N VAL A 99 -6.75 3.89 -7.67
CA VAL A 99 -7.67 5.03 -7.77
C VAL A 99 -8.20 5.19 -9.20
N LYS A 100 -7.34 5.10 -10.22
CA LYS A 100 -7.70 5.30 -11.63
C LYS A 100 -8.72 4.28 -12.14
N ILE A 101 -8.69 3.06 -11.61
CA ILE A 101 -9.68 2.02 -11.93
C ILE A 101 -10.92 2.08 -11.02
N ASN A 102 -11.03 3.09 -10.16
CA ASN A 102 -12.06 3.25 -9.13
C ASN A 102 -12.18 2.02 -8.22
N LEU A 103 -11.05 1.39 -7.87
CA LEU A 103 -11.04 0.32 -6.88
C LEU A 103 -11.40 0.93 -5.51
N PRO A 104 -12.42 0.43 -4.80
CA PRO A 104 -12.76 0.96 -3.48
C PRO A 104 -11.60 0.80 -2.48
N VAL A 105 -11.37 1.82 -1.64
CA VAL A 105 -10.24 1.84 -0.69
C VAL A 105 -10.34 0.70 0.34
N GLU A 106 -11.56 0.28 0.68
CA GLU A 106 -11.79 -0.86 1.57
C GLU A 106 -11.32 -2.19 0.95
N PHE A 107 -11.28 -2.31 -0.38
CA PHE A 107 -10.73 -3.52 -1.02
C PHE A 107 -9.22 -3.56 -0.88
N MET A 108 -8.56 -2.40 -0.91
CA MET A 108 -7.12 -2.33 -0.66
C MET A 108 -6.80 -2.75 0.77
N ALA A 109 -7.51 -2.21 1.77
CA ALA A 109 -7.33 -2.61 3.17
C ALA A 109 -7.59 -4.11 3.39
N GLY A 110 -8.72 -4.62 2.88
CA GLY A 110 -9.06 -6.05 2.98
C GLY A 110 -8.08 -6.97 2.26
N SER A 111 -7.54 -6.53 1.11
CA SER A 111 -6.50 -7.26 0.37
C SER A 111 -5.21 -7.35 1.16
N MET A 112 -4.80 -6.27 1.83
CA MET A 112 -3.60 -6.29 2.68
C MET A 112 -3.75 -7.26 3.85
N THR A 113 -4.90 -7.27 4.52
CA THR A 113 -5.18 -8.25 5.58
C THR A 113 -5.13 -9.69 5.07
N LEU A 114 -5.77 -9.95 3.93
CA LEU A 114 -5.75 -11.27 3.30
C LEU A 114 -4.32 -11.71 2.99
N LEU A 115 -3.54 -10.83 2.39
CA LEU A 115 -2.16 -11.12 2.03
C LEU A 115 -1.28 -11.38 3.25
N SER A 116 -1.38 -10.58 4.30
CA SER A 116 -0.64 -10.80 5.55
C SER A 116 -0.90 -12.20 6.09
N ASN A 117 -2.17 -12.64 6.13
CA ASN A 117 -2.51 -13.98 6.60
C ASN A 117 -1.89 -15.10 5.74
N LEU A 118 -1.83 -14.92 4.42
CA LEU A 118 -1.20 -15.88 3.51
C LEU A 118 0.31 -15.97 3.74
N ILE A 119 1.00 -14.83 3.86
CA ILE A 119 2.44 -14.81 4.12
C ILE A 119 2.76 -15.39 5.50
N ILE A 120 1.98 -15.05 6.54
CA ILE A 120 2.15 -15.61 7.88
C ILE A 120 1.97 -17.13 7.88
N SER A 121 0.99 -17.65 7.12
CA SER A 121 0.81 -19.10 6.96
C SER A 121 2.04 -19.76 6.33
N GLU A 122 2.69 -19.12 5.36
CA GLU A 122 3.93 -19.61 4.76
C GLU A 122 5.11 -19.54 5.74
N ILE A 123 5.23 -18.48 6.53
CA ILE A 123 6.25 -18.31 7.58
C ILE A 123 6.20 -19.48 8.58
N GLU A 124 5.00 -19.92 8.95
CA GLU A 124 4.84 -21.04 9.89
C GLU A 124 5.41 -22.36 9.36
N THR A 125 5.53 -22.52 8.04
CA THR A 125 6.13 -23.71 7.42
C THR A 125 7.65 -23.64 7.31
N LEU A 126 8.27 -22.49 7.60
CA LEU A 126 9.72 -22.33 7.54
C LEU A 126 10.40 -23.07 8.70
N THR A 127 11.61 -23.57 8.43
CA THR A 127 12.49 -24.20 9.43
C THR A 127 13.24 -23.12 10.23
N LEU A 128 12.47 -22.31 10.94
CA LEU A 128 12.93 -21.26 11.85
C LEU A 128 12.44 -21.54 13.27
N ASP A 129 13.19 -21.08 14.27
CA ASP A 129 12.70 -21.10 15.65
C ASP A 129 11.54 -20.12 15.86
N SER A 130 10.81 -20.28 16.97
CA SER A 130 9.63 -19.46 17.27
C SER A 130 9.92 -17.97 17.38
N THR A 131 11.12 -17.60 17.84
CA THR A 131 11.53 -16.20 18.00
C THR A 131 11.71 -15.56 16.64
N LYS A 132 12.45 -16.21 15.74
CA LYS A 132 12.65 -15.74 14.35
C LYS A 132 11.35 -15.68 13.56
N LYS A 133 10.43 -16.63 13.77
CA LYS A 133 9.10 -16.58 13.14
C LYS A 133 8.29 -15.36 13.62
N ALA A 134 8.34 -15.04 14.91
CA ALA A 134 7.68 -13.87 15.46
C ALA A 134 8.29 -12.56 14.94
N GLU A 135 9.62 -12.48 14.89
CA GLU A 135 10.35 -11.34 14.30
C GLU A 135 9.97 -11.12 12.83
N LEU A 136 9.98 -12.19 12.04
CA LEU A 136 9.61 -12.14 10.62
C LEU A 136 8.14 -11.76 10.42
N THR A 137 7.25 -12.28 11.27
CA THR A 137 5.82 -11.93 11.25
C THR A 137 5.63 -10.44 11.51
N ASN A 138 6.30 -9.88 12.52
CA ASN A 138 6.25 -8.45 12.82
C ASN A 138 6.79 -7.61 11.65
N ALA A 139 7.93 -8.02 11.07
CA ALA A 139 8.53 -7.33 9.95
C ALA A 139 7.61 -7.29 8.72
N VAL A 140 6.94 -8.41 8.39
CA VAL A 140 5.97 -8.49 7.29
C VAL A 140 4.75 -7.59 7.56
N ILE A 141 4.20 -7.62 8.77
CA ILE A 141 3.06 -6.78 9.15
C ILE A 141 3.42 -5.30 9.03
N SER A 142 4.60 -4.89 9.52
CA SER A 142 5.10 -3.52 9.40
C SER A 142 5.32 -3.11 7.94
N ALA A 143 5.92 -3.96 7.11
CA ALA A 143 6.14 -3.66 5.70
C ALA A 143 4.83 -3.50 4.91
N ILE A 144 3.84 -4.37 5.15
CA ILE A 144 2.52 -4.28 4.54
C ILE A 144 1.77 -3.03 5.05
N GLY A 145 1.84 -2.75 6.35
CA GLY A 145 1.25 -1.55 6.95
C GLY A 145 1.82 -0.26 6.38
N PHE A 146 3.14 -0.21 6.18
CA PHE A 146 3.83 0.89 5.50
C PHE A 146 3.28 1.10 4.09
N CYS A 147 3.19 0.04 3.29
CA CYS A 147 2.67 0.11 1.91
C CYS A 147 1.21 0.57 1.89
N LEU A 148 0.37 0.02 2.78
CA LEU A 148 -1.05 0.36 2.88
C LEU A 148 -1.25 1.86 3.16
N LEU A 149 -0.51 2.41 4.12
CA LEU A 149 -0.62 3.82 4.49
C LEU A 149 -0.29 4.73 3.30
N ILE A 150 0.79 4.43 2.58
CA ILE A 150 1.22 5.22 1.42
C ILE A 150 0.19 5.15 0.29
N MET A 151 -0.34 3.97 0.01
CA MET A 151 -1.37 3.85 -1.02
C MET A 151 -2.67 4.56 -0.61
N GLN A 152 -3.07 4.50 0.66
CA GLN A 152 -4.23 5.27 1.14
C GLN A 152 -4.03 6.79 1.03
N GLN A 153 -2.80 7.28 1.18
CA GLN A 153 -2.50 8.70 0.94
C GLN A 153 -2.83 9.13 -0.51
N SER A 154 -2.67 8.22 -1.47
CA SER A 154 -3.02 8.48 -2.87
C SER A 154 -4.53 8.60 -3.09
N TYR A 155 -5.31 7.78 -2.39
CA TYR A 155 -6.77 7.88 -2.35
C TYR A 155 -7.23 9.20 -1.75
N GLN A 156 -6.68 9.60 -0.60
CA GLN A 156 -7.05 10.85 0.06
C GLN A 156 -6.74 12.06 -0.82
N THR A 157 -5.55 12.08 -1.42
CA THR A 157 -5.13 13.17 -2.32
C THR A 157 -6.06 13.27 -3.52
N SER A 158 -6.39 12.13 -4.13
CA SER A 158 -7.26 12.07 -5.31
C SER A 158 -8.72 12.45 -4.98
N PHE A 159 -9.22 12.04 -3.82
CA PHE A 159 -10.54 12.44 -3.34
C PHE A 159 -10.63 13.95 -3.12
N LEU A 160 -9.66 14.54 -2.41
CA LEU A 160 -9.60 15.98 -2.20
C LEU A 160 -9.55 16.76 -3.51
N GLN A 161 -8.76 16.29 -4.49
CA GLN A 161 -8.72 16.92 -5.81
C GLN A 161 -10.07 16.85 -6.53
N ARG A 162 -10.72 15.68 -6.50
CA ARG A 162 -12.02 15.45 -7.15
C ARG A 162 -13.14 16.31 -6.56
N GLU A 163 -13.13 16.59 -5.27
CA GLU A 163 -14.14 17.45 -4.62
C GLU A 163 -13.82 18.94 -4.77
N LEU A 164 -12.53 19.31 -4.67
CA LEU A 164 -12.10 20.70 -4.74
C LEU A 164 -12.26 21.29 -6.15
N GLU A 165 -11.92 20.54 -7.19
CA GLU A 165 -11.91 21.05 -8.57
C GLU A 165 -13.31 21.50 -9.05
N PRO A 166 -14.39 20.71 -8.90
CA PRO A 166 -15.75 21.15 -9.21
C PRO A 166 -16.19 22.35 -8.37
N PHE A 167 -15.84 22.38 -7.08
CA PHE A 167 -16.18 23.49 -6.19
C PHE A 167 -15.56 24.81 -6.67
N LEU A 168 -14.26 24.82 -6.99
CA LEU A 168 -13.59 26.01 -7.51
C LEU A 168 -14.17 26.46 -8.85
N LYS A 169 -14.48 25.49 -9.73
CA LYS A 169 -15.12 25.77 -11.02
C LYS A 169 -16.52 26.37 -10.87
N MET A 170 -17.31 25.87 -9.92
CA MET A 170 -18.68 26.34 -9.67
C MET A 170 -18.72 27.72 -9.02
N THR A 171 -17.80 28.00 -8.09
CA THR A 171 -17.75 29.26 -7.37
C THR A 171 -16.96 30.36 -8.09
N GLY A 172 -16.10 30.00 -9.03
CA GLY A 172 -15.17 30.92 -9.70
C GLY A 172 -14.02 31.38 -8.80
N ILE A 173 -13.90 30.82 -7.60
CA ILE A 173 -12.81 31.11 -6.66
C ILE A 173 -11.51 30.52 -7.22
N SER A 174 -10.45 31.32 -7.25
CA SER A 174 -9.13 30.83 -7.63
C SER A 174 -8.55 29.90 -6.56
N GLU A 175 -7.76 28.92 -6.97
CA GLU A 175 -7.04 28.03 -6.04
C GLU A 175 -6.24 28.81 -4.98
N THR A 176 -5.59 29.91 -5.38
CA THR A 176 -4.82 30.78 -4.49
C THR A 176 -5.70 31.41 -3.41
N LEU A 177 -6.88 31.92 -3.79
CA LEU A 177 -7.81 32.50 -2.84
C LEU A 177 -8.34 31.44 -1.87
N PHE A 178 -8.71 30.25 -2.36
CA PHE A 178 -9.12 29.14 -1.52
C PHE A 178 -8.05 28.75 -0.50
N SER A 179 -6.79 28.60 -0.94
CA SER A 179 -5.67 28.27 -0.05
C SER A 179 -5.46 29.33 1.03
N ASN A 180 -5.54 30.62 0.67
CA ASN A 180 -5.38 31.71 1.62
C ASN A 180 -6.51 31.71 2.66
N LEU A 181 -7.76 31.50 2.23
CA LEU A 181 -8.92 31.40 3.11
C LEU A 181 -8.81 30.20 4.05
N SER A 182 -8.41 29.03 3.53
CA SER A 182 -8.23 27.82 4.33
C SER A 182 -7.14 27.99 5.39
N SER A 183 -6.03 28.64 5.05
CA SER A 183 -4.93 28.90 6.00
C SER A 183 -5.30 29.95 7.06
N ALA A 184 -6.21 30.88 6.73
CA ALA A 184 -6.71 31.90 7.67
C ALA A 184 -7.86 31.39 8.56
N TYR A 185 -8.45 30.24 8.22
CA TYR A 185 -9.53 29.63 8.98
C TYR A 185 -8.97 28.76 10.12
N THR A 186 -9.20 29.17 11.36
CA THR A 186 -8.97 28.33 12.54
C THR A 186 -10.28 27.61 12.86
N PRO A 187 -10.34 26.27 12.83
CA PRO A 187 -11.54 25.55 13.23
C PRO A 187 -11.92 25.91 14.67
N SER A 188 -13.21 26.19 14.90
CA SER A 188 -13.74 26.23 16.27
C SER A 188 -13.87 24.79 16.76
N ASN A 189 -13.21 24.45 17.88
CA ASN A 189 -13.32 23.14 18.53
C ASN A 189 -14.76 22.78 18.90
#